data_AF-A0A963KQR7-F1
#
_entry.id   AF-A0A963KQR7-F1
#
_cell.length_a   1.000
_cell.length_b   1.000
_cell.length_c   1.000
_cell.angle_alpha   90.00
_cell.angle_beta   90.00
_cell.angle_gamma   90.00
#
_symmetry.space_group_name_H-M   'P 1'
#
loop_
_entity.id
_entity.type
_entity.pdbx_description
1 polymer ?
#
loop_
_entity_poly.entity_id
_entity_poly.type
_entity_poly.pdbx_seq_one_letter_code
_entity_poly.pdbx_strand_id
1 'polypeptide(L)'
;MKRWIDPIEEALAGMRDEPRALAVILSGYRPDLVLAMADALGLRHRDFRREVMAPAGAGAAELPLSSIDATIRSVHTDDPAAAGIVLQNVEALLAVASAQDRASWLAEFVGSAQPLPVILPFALFGDDVPAGPHRIAIAPDAVPRDNLMMRLWSAS
;
A
#
# COMPACT_ATOMS: atom_id res chain seq x y z
N MET A 1 -19.12 -16.88 2.27
CA MET A 1 -18.61 -15.98 1.22
C MET A 1 -17.21 -15.59 1.65
N LYS A 2 -16.14 -16.03 0.96
CA LYS A 2 -14.78 -15.62 1.33
C LYS A 2 -14.67 -14.11 1.16
N ARG A 3 -14.16 -13.39 2.16
CA ARG A 3 -13.94 -11.95 2.01
C ARG A 3 -12.64 -11.79 1.21
N TRP A 4 -12.62 -10.86 0.27
CA TRP A 4 -11.42 -10.56 -0.53
C TRP A 4 -10.21 -10.14 0.31
N ILE A 5 -10.45 -9.74 1.56
CA ILE A 5 -9.44 -9.30 2.52
C ILE A 5 -8.81 -10.45 3.32
N ASP A 6 -9.45 -11.63 3.36
CA ASP A 6 -8.98 -12.80 4.11
C ASP A 6 -7.48 -13.12 3.86
N PRO A 7 -6.95 -13.16 2.60
CA PRO A 7 -5.53 -13.44 2.38
C PRO A 7 -4.60 -12.36 2.96
N ILE A 8 -5.08 -11.11 3.04
CA ILE A 8 -4.33 -9.98 3.58
C ILE A 8 -4.29 -10.07 5.10
N GLU A 9 -5.42 -10.38 5.73
CA GLU A 9 -5.52 -10.65 7.17
C GLU A 9 -4.60 -11.81 7.59
N GLU A 10 -4.61 -12.90 6.84
CA GLU A 10 -3.77 -14.08 7.10
C GLU A 10 -2.28 -13.73 7.02
N ALA A 11 -1.87 -12.99 5.98
CA ALA A 11 -0.48 -12.55 5.85
C ALA A 11 -0.06 -11.60 6.98
N LEU A 12 -0.92 -10.63 7.36
CA LEU A 12 -0.64 -9.73 8.47
C LEU A 12 -0.50 -10.48 9.80
N ALA A 13 -1.37 -11.47 10.05
CA ALA A 13 -1.29 -12.29 11.26
C ALA A 13 0.04 -13.06 11.34
N GLY A 14 0.57 -13.52 10.21
CA GLY A 14 1.88 -14.17 10.12
C GLY A 14 3.09 -13.26 10.35
N MET A 15 2.91 -11.93 10.32
CA MET A 15 3.99 -10.93 10.47
C MET A 15 3.96 -10.20 11.82
N ARG A 16 3.23 -10.74 12.81
CA ARG A 16 2.99 -10.06 14.10
C ARG A 16 4.27 -9.82 14.91
N ASP A 17 5.20 -10.77 14.88
CA ASP A 17 6.46 -10.71 15.64
C ASP A 17 7.58 -10.01 14.86
N GLU A 18 7.50 -10.02 13.53
CA GLU A 18 8.46 -9.37 12.64
C GLU A 18 7.69 -8.60 11.56
N PRO A 19 7.31 -7.34 11.83
CA PRO A 19 6.55 -6.54 10.89
C PRO A 19 7.31 -6.35 9.58
N ARG A 20 6.62 -6.51 8.46
CA ARG A 20 7.18 -6.39 7.11
C ARG A 20 6.22 -5.63 6.20
N ALA A 21 6.69 -5.33 5.00
CA ALA A 21 5.86 -4.78 3.96
C ALA A 21 5.12 -5.88 3.20
N LEU A 22 3.89 -5.58 2.79
CA LEU A 22 3.00 -6.42 2.01
C LEU A 22 2.58 -5.68 0.76
N ALA A 23 2.95 -6.21 -0.40
CA ALA A 23 2.49 -5.70 -1.69
C ALA A 23 1.14 -6.36 -2.04
N VAL A 24 0.10 -5.54 -2.18
CA VAL A 24 -1.25 -5.99 -2.56
C VAL A 24 -1.50 -5.58 -4.01
N ILE A 25 -1.54 -6.57 -4.90
CA ILE A 25 -1.70 -6.35 -6.34
C ILE A 25 -3.18 -6.37 -6.68
N LEU A 26 -3.67 -5.23 -7.17
CA LEU A 26 -5.03 -5.03 -7.63
C LEU A 26 -5.04 -5.04 -9.16
N SER A 27 -6.11 -5.57 -9.75
CA SER A 27 -6.27 -5.60 -11.22
C SER A 27 -6.55 -4.22 -11.84
N GLY A 28 -6.65 -3.18 -11.03
CA GLY A 28 -6.93 -1.82 -11.48
C GLY A 28 -6.95 -0.84 -10.31
N TYR A 29 -6.94 0.45 -10.64
CA TYR A 29 -6.94 1.52 -9.65
C TYR A 29 -8.28 1.57 -8.89
N ARG A 30 -8.27 1.17 -7.61
CA ARG A 30 -9.44 1.06 -6.73
C ARG A 30 -9.20 1.75 -5.38
N PRO A 31 -9.18 3.10 -5.34
CA PRO A 31 -8.93 3.86 -4.11
C PRO A 31 -9.99 3.58 -3.02
N ASP A 32 -11.23 3.29 -3.44
CA ASP A 32 -12.33 2.88 -2.57
C ASP A 32 -12.01 1.56 -1.84
N LEU A 33 -11.45 0.59 -2.56
CA LEU A 33 -11.06 -0.70 -1.99
C LEU A 33 -9.89 -0.55 -1.02
N VAL A 34 -8.93 0.35 -1.33
CA VAL A 34 -7.80 0.65 -0.46
C VAL A 34 -8.26 1.28 0.86
N LEU A 35 -9.23 2.19 0.83
CA LEU A 35 -9.82 2.77 2.04
C LEU A 35 -10.58 1.71 2.85
N ALA A 36 -11.41 0.90 2.20
CA ALA A 36 -12.13 -0.19 2.85
C ALA A 36 -11.18 -1.22 3.47
N MET A 37 -10.01 -1.46 2.85
CA MET A 37 -8.96 -2.31 3.38
C MET A 37 -8.40 -1.77 4.69
N ALA A 38 -8.02 -0.49 4.70
CA ALA A 38 -7.44 0.15 5.88
C ALA A 38 -8.43 0.13 7.05
N ASP A 39 -9.69 0.47 6.80
CA ASP A 39 -10.76 0.47 7.79
C ASP A 39 -11.02 -0.94 8.35
N ALA A 40 -11.21 -1.93 7.47
CA ALA A 40 -11.48 -3.31 7.87
C ALA A 40 -10.35 -3.94 8.69
N LEU A 41 -9.09 -3.55 8.42
CA LEU A 41 -7.91 -4.04 9.12
C LEU A 41 -7.52 -3.18 10.33
N GLY A 42 -8.22 -2.07 10.58
CA GLY A 42 -7.88 -1.13 11.65
C GLY A 42 -6.50 -0.47 11.48
N LEU A 43 -6.06 -0.27 10.23
CA LEU A 43 -4.76 0.31 9.89
C LEU A 43 -4.89 1.80 9.60
N ARG A 44 -3.80 2.54 9.81
CA ARG A 44 -3.72 3.94 9.36
C ARG A 44 -3.71 3.99 7.85
N HIS A 45 -4.54 4.84 7.25
CA HIS A 45 -4.47 5.15 5.83
C HIS A 45 -3.68 6.44 5.61
N ARG A 46 -2.80 6.44 4.60
CA ARG A 46 -2.09 7.63 4.13
C ARG A 46 -2.07 7.63 2.60
N ASP A 47 -2.34 8.78 1.99
CA ASP A 47 -2.20 8.96 0.54
C ASP A 47 -0.87 9.65 0.25
N PHE A 48 0.15 8.88 -0.14
CA PHE A 48 1.51 9.38 -0.36
C PHE A 48 1.55 10.49 -1.43
N ARG A 49 0.81 10.32 -2.52
CA ARG A 49 0.77 11.32 -3.58
C ARG A 49 0.19 12.64 -3.06
N ARG A 50 -0.93 12.57 -2.34
CA ARG A 50 -1.61 13.78 -1.83
C ARG A 50 -0.82 14.47 -0.72
N GLU A 51 -0.20 13.69 0.17
CA GLU A 51 0.39 14.20 1.40
C GLU A 51 1.88 14.54 1.29
N VAL A 52 2.60 13.91 0.36
CA VAL A 52 4.05 14.09 0.18
C VAL A 52 4.39 14.69 -1.18
N MET A 53 3.91 14.08 -2.26
CA MET A 53 4.27 14.53 -3.61
C MET A 53 3.60 15.84 -4.01
N ALA A 54 2.30 16.01 -3.75
CA ALA A 54 1.57 17.21 -4.16
C ALA A 54 2.12 18.48 -3.50
N PRO A 55 2.46 18.49 -2.20
CA PRO A 55 3.14 19.65 -1.57
C PRO A 55 4.51 19.97 -2.17
N ALA A 56 5.24 18.98 -2.70
CA ALA A 56 6.53 19.19 -3.37
C ALA A 56 6.40 19.88 -4.75
N GLY A 57 5.21 19.90 -5.34
CA GLY A 57 4.91 20.60 -6.59
C GLY A 57 5.82 20.16 -7.73
N ALA A 58 6.56 21.10 -8.31
CA ALA A 58 7.49 20.82 -9.41
C ALA A 58 8.64 19.88 -9.01
N GLY A 59 9.03 19.85 -7.73
CA GLY A 59 10.08 18.98 -7.21
C GLY A 59 9.61 17.55 -6.91
N ALA A 60 8.34 17.23 -7.13
CA ALA A 60 7.79 15.90 -6.80
C ALA A 60 8.51 14.74 -7.50
N ALA A 61 9.01 14.98 -8.73
CA ALA A 61 9.74 13.98 -9.50
C ALA A 61 11.19 13.76 -9.01
N GLU A 62 11.70 14.67 -8.19
CA GLU A 62 13.07 14.62 -7.64
C GLU A 62 13.11 14.00 -6.24
N LEU A 63 11.94 13.67 -5.67
CA LEU A 63 11.85 13.02 -4.37
C LEU A 63 12.56 11.65 -4.44
N PRO A 64 13.43 11.32 -3.48
CA PRO A 64 14.04 10.01 -3.43
C PRO A 64 13.03 8.94 -3.00
N LEU A 65 13.24 7.69 -3.43
CA LEU A 65 12.41 6.55 -2.99
C LEU A 65 12.39 6.39 -1.47
N SER A 66 13.47 6.82 -0.79
CA SER A 66 13.56 6.84 0.68
C SER A 66 12.56 7.78 1.37
N SER A 67 11.88 8.66 0.62
CA SER A 67 10.74 9.43 1.14
C SER A 67 9.57 8.52 1.54
N ILE A 68 9.41 7.35 0.91
CA ILE A 68 8.40 6.35 1.31
C ILE A 68 8.71 5.84 2.73
N ASP A 69 9.97 5.48 2.99
CA ASP A 69 10.43 5.02 4.30
C ASP A 69 10.26 6.10 5.37
N ALA A 70 10.51 7.36 5.01
CA ALA A 70 10.30 8.50 5.90
C ALA A 70 8.82 8.65 6.30
N THR A 71 7.88 8.47 5.37
CA THR A 71 6.44 8.52 5.65
C THR A 71 5.99 7.39 6.57
N ILE A 72 6.53 6.18 6.39
CA ILE A 72 6.21 5.04 7.26
C ILE A 72 6.72 5.29 8.68
N ARG A 73 7.97 5.74 8.80
CA ARG A 73 8.56 6.09 10.11
C ARG A 73 7.82 7.25 10.79
N SER A 74 7.31 8.22 10.05
CA SER A 74 6.55 9.32 10.66
C SER A 74 5.26 8.80 11.27
N VAL A 75 4.54 7.87 10.62
CA VAL A 75 3.34 7.25 11.20
C VAL A 75 3.65 6.51 12.50
N HIS A 76 4.73 5.74 12.55
CA HIS A 76 5.17 5.08 13.78
C HIS A 76 5.49 6.07 14.91
N THR A 77 6.10 7.20 14.54
CA THR A 77 6.57 8.21 15.50
C THR A 77 5.40 9.03 16.05
N ASP A 78 4.46 9.42 15.17
CA ASP A 78 3.29 10.22 15.52
C ASP A 78 2.26 9.39 16.31
N ASP A 79 2.19 8.08 16.03
CA ASP A 79 1.29 7.15 16.70
C ASP A 79 1.98 5.79 16.95
N PRO A 80 2.75 5.65 18.05
CA PRO A 80 3.43 4.40 18.38
C PRO A 80 2.48 3.22 18.63
N ALA A 81 1.19 3.49 18.86
CA ALA A 81 0.16 2.47 19.06
C ALA A 81 -0.51 2.03 17.74
N ALA A 82 -0.11 2.60 16.60
CA ALA A 82 -0.65 2.23 15.31
C ALA A 82 -0.39 0.74 15.01
N ALA A 83 -1.45 0.00 14.70
CA ALA A 83 -1.38 -1.42 14.35
C ALA A 83 -0.68 -1.69 13.01
N GLY A 84 -0.56 -0.67 12.16
CA GLY A 84 0.06 -0.74 10.85
C GLY A 84 -0.41 0.42 9.95
N ILE A 85 0.00 0.39 8.69
CA ILE A 85 -0.32 1.43 7.70
C ILE A 85 -0.66 0.82 6.33
N VAL A 86 -1.67 1.37 5.68
CA VAL A 86 -1.90 1.25 4.23
C VAL A 86 -1.42 2.55 3.59
N LEU A 87 -0.33 2.46 2.81
CA LEU A 87 0.25 3.61 2.13
C LEU A 87 -0.14 3.59 0.66
N GLN A 88 -1.15 4.39 0.32
CA GLN A 88 -1.72 4.46 -1.02
C GLN A 88 -0.88 5.37 -1.93
N ASN A 89 -0.93 5.10 -3.24
CA ASN A 89 -0.39 5.96 -4.30
C ASN A 89 1.14 6.13 -4.27
N VAL A 90 1.86 5.21 -3.63
CA VAL A 90 3.34 5.14 -3.73
C VAL A 90 3.81 4.94 -5.18
N GLU A 91 2.98 4.31 -6.02
CA GLU A 91 3.24 4.13 -7.44
C GLU A 91 3.48 5.43 -8.20
N ALA A 92 2.97 6.56 -7.70
CA ALA A 92 3.22 7.86 -8.31
C ALA A 92 4.71 8.24 -8.24
N LEU A 93 5.40 7.90 -7.15
CA LEU A 93 6.84 8.12 -7.03
C LEU A 93 7.63 7.05 -7.78
N LEU A 94 7.16 5.80 -7.75
CA LEU A 94 7.80 4.72 -8.50
C LEU A 94 7.74 4.93 -10.03
N ALA A 95 6.71 5.64 -10.52
CA ALA A 95 6.55 5.96 -11.93
C ALA A 95 7.62 6.94 -12.47
N VAL A 96 8.23 7.74 -11.60
CA VAL A 96 9.33 8.65 -11.99
C VAL A 96 10.71 8.02 -11.81
N ALA A 97 10.80 6.89 -11.11
CA ALA A 97 12.02 6.13 -10.97
C ALA A 97 12.30 5.26 -12.22
N SER A 98 13.58 4.97 -12.48
CA SER A 98 13.94 4.00 -13.52
C SER A 98 13.38 2.62 -13.18
N ALA A 99 13.16 1.76 -14.18
CA ALA A 99 12.69 0.40 -13.95
C ALA A 99 13.63 -0.41 -13.06
N GLN A 100 14.95 -0.20 -13.20
CA GLN A 100 15.97 -0.85 -12.38
C GLN A 100 15.90 -0.38 -10.92
N ASP A 101 15.80 0.92 -10.69
CA ASP A 101 15.72 1.47 -9.33
C ASP A 101 14.45 1.00 -8.62
N ARG A 102 13.31 1.03 -9.34
CA ARG A 102 12.03 0.56 -8.83
C ARG A 102 12.06 -0.91 -8.44
N ALA A 103 12.58 -1.79 -9.31
CA ALA A 103 12.68 -3.22 -9.03
C ALA A 103 13.63 -3.51 -7.86
N SER A 104 14.77 -2.81 -7.81
CA SER A 104 15.74 -2.95 -6.71
C SER A 104 15.14 -2.52 -5.38
N TRP A 105 14.48 -1.35 -5.36
CA TRP A 105 13.81 -0.85 -4.17
C TRP A 105 12.66 -1.76 -3.72
N LEU A 106 11.81 -2.26 -4.63
CA LEU A 106 10.72 -3.17 -4.27
C LEU A 106 11.23 -4.47 -3.64
N ALA A 107 12.31 -5.03 -4.19
CA ALA A 107 12.91 -6.24 -3.65
C ALA A 107 13.50 -6.03 -2.25
N GLU A 108 14.20 -4.92 -2.03
CA GLU A 108 14.74 -4.57 -0.72
C GLU A 108 13.62 -4.27 0.28
N PHE A 109 12.65 -3.44 -0.11
CA PHE A 109 11.60 -2.93 0.77
C PHE A 109 10.68 -4.06 1.27
N VAL A 110 10.28 -4.97 0.39
CA VAL A 110 9.44 -6.14 0.74
C VAL A 110 10.23 -7.17 1.54
N GLY A 111 11.55 -7.28 1.32
CA GLY A 111 12.42 -8.20 2.06
C GLY A 111 12.87 -7.69 3.44
N SER A 112 12.68 -6.41 3.73
CA SER A 112 13.18 -5.77 4.95
C SER A 112 12.15 -5.75 6.08
N ALA A 113 12.66 -5.79 7.32
CA ALA A 113 11.84 -5.53 8.50
C ALA A 113 11.37 -4.06 8.52
N GLN A 114 10.15 -3.86 9.00
CA GLN A 114 9.50 -2.55 9.09
C GLN A 114 9.21 -2.21 10.56
N PRO A 115 9.09 -0.93 10.92
CA PRO A 115 8.74 -0.54 12.28
C PRO A 115 7.30 -0.91 12.68
N LEU A 116 6.43 -1.13 11.69
CA LEU A 116 5.05 -1.60 11.81
C LEU A 116 4.66 -2.32 10.52
N PRO A 117 3.57 -3.11 10.49
CA PRO A 117 3.09 -3.71 9.26
C PRO A 117 2.72 -2.64 8.22
N VAL A 118 3.22 -2.80 6.99
CA VAL A 118 2.97 -1.86 5.88
C VAL A 118 2.25 -2.59 4.75
N ILE A 119 1.17 -2.02 4.24
CA ILE A 119 0.53 -2.46 3.01
C ILE A 119 0.75 -1.42 1.92
N LEU A 120 1.27 -1.86 0.78
CA LEU A 120 1.43 -1.08 -0.44
C LEU A 120 0.48 -1.63 -1.52
N PRO A 121 -0.62 -0.93 -1.84
CA PRO A 121 -1.48 -1.30 -2.95
C PRO A 121 -0.84 -0.93 -4.29
N PHE A 122 -0.81 -1.87 -5.23
CA PHE A 122 -0.28 -1.69 -6.58
C PHE A 122 -1.35 -1.99 -7.63
N ALA A 123 -1.46 -1.11 -8.63
CA ALA A 123 -2.31 -1.32 -9.81
C ALA A 123 -1.50 -1.28 -11.13
N LEU A 124 -0.31 -0.69 -11.13
CA LEU A 124 0.53 -0.50 -12.32
C LEU A 124 1.81 -1.33 -12.28
N PHE A 125 2.47 -1.40 -11.13
CA PHE A 125 3.80 -2.01 -10.98
C PHE A 125 3.79 -3.30 -10.16
N GLY A 126 2.66 -4.01 -10.13
CA GLY A 126 2.53 -5.26 -9.37
C GLY A 126 3.36 -6.43 -9.91
N ASP A 127 3.80 -6.36 -11.16
CA ASP A 127 4.71 -7.33 -11.79
C ASP A 127 6.18 -7.07 -11.45
N ASP A 128 6.53 -5.85 -11.02
CA ASP A 128 7.88 -5.51 -10.56
C ASP A 128 8.14 -5.96 -9.12
N VAL A 129 7.09 -6.36 -8.40
CA VAL A 129 7.19 -6.92 -7.04
C VAL A 129 7.66 -8.37 -7.13
N PRO A 130 8.74 -8.77 -6.43
CA PRO A 130 9.21 -10.15 -6.44
C PRO A 130 8.14 -11.15 -5.99
N ALA A 131 8.15 -12.34 -6.57
CA ALA A 131 7.33 -13.45 -6.08
C ALA A 131 7.75 -13.85 -4.67
N GLY A 132 6.77 -14.12 -3.81
CA GLY A 132 7.03 -14.50 -2.43
C GLY A 132 5.79 -14.35 -1.53
N PRO A 133 5.92 -14.67 -0.23
CA PRO A 133 4.81 -14.63 0.73
C PRO A 133 4.29 -13.20 0.99
N HIS A 134 5.08 -12.18 0.68
CA HIS A 134 4.73 -10.77 0.88
C HIS A 134 4.14 -10.10 -0.38
N ARG A 135 3.82 -10.88 -1.41
CA ARG A 135 3.11 -10.42 -2.61
C ARG A 135 1.77 -11.14 -2.70
N ILE A 136 0.68 -10.39 -2.57
CA ILE A 136 -0.68 -10.92 -2.63
C ILE A 136 -1.39 -10.33 -3.84
N ALA A 137 -1.75 -11.17 -4.80
CA ALA A 137 -2.61 -10.78 -5.90
C ALA A 137 -4.08 -11.02 -5.55
N ILE A 138 -4.90 -9.97 -5.66
CA ILE A 138 -6.34 -10.06 -5.46
C ILE A 138 -7.02 -10.28 -6.81
N ALA A 139 -7.75 -11.38 -6.92
CA ALA A 139 -8.45 -11.72 -8.15
C ALA A 139 -9.60 -10.72 -8.41
N PRO A 140 -9.84 -10.32 -9.68
CA PRO A 140 -10.88 -9.34 -10.01
C PRO A 140 -12.31 -9.76 -9.62
N ASP A 141 -12.56 -11.07 -9.56
CA ASP A 141 -13.85 -11.66 -9.19
C ASP A 141 -14.04 -11.81 -7.67
N ALA A 142 -12.95 -11.70 -6.89
CA ALA A 142 -13.01 -11.70 -5.44
C ALA A 142 -13.47 -10.35 -4.87
N VAL A 143 -13.15 -9.24 -5.55
CA VAL A 143 -13.46 -7.90 -5.05
C VAL A 143 -14.94 -7.53 -5.25
N PRO A 144 -15.53 -6.74 -4.32
CA PRO A 144 -16.85 -6.17 -4.53
C PRO A 144 -16.85 -5.35 -5.83
N ARG A 145 -17.88 -5.59 -6.65
CA ARG A 145 -18.08 -4.84 -7.89
C ARG A 145 -18.16 -3.35 -7.58
N ASP A 146 -17.48 -2.55 -8.38
CA ASP A 146 -17.59 -1.10 -8.36
C ASP A 146 -19.00 -0.74 -8.89
N ASN A 147 -19.96 -0.61 -7.98
CA ASN A 147 -21.32 -0.22 -8.31
C ASN A 147 -21.54 1.24 -7.91
N LEU A 148 -22.07 2.01 -8.87
CA LEU A 148 -22.40 3.44 -8.73
C LEU A 148 -23.14 3.76 -7.41
N MET A 149 -23.94 2.81 -6.93
CA MET A 149 -24.67 2.92 -5.66
C MET A 149 -23.78 2.94 -4.41
N MET A 150 -22.66 2.19 -4.36
CA MET A 150 -21.75 2.26 -3.20
C MET A 150 -20.97 3.57 -3.16
N ARG A 151 -20.65 4.17 -4.32
CA ARG A 151 -20.00 5.50 -4.39
C ARG A 151 -20.89 6.62 -3.88
N LEU A 152 -22.21 6.49 -4.03
CA LEU A 152 -23.19 7.45 -3.53
C LEU A 152 -23.39 7.35 -2.01
N TRP A 153 -23.19 6.18 -1.41
CA TRP A 153 -23.29 5.98 0.04
C TRP A 153 -22.05 6.42 0.82
N SER A 154 -20.85 6.32 0.25
CA SER A 154 -19.61 6.79 0.90
C SER A 154 -19.38 8.30 0.81
N ALA A 155 -20.23 9.02 0.08
CA ALA A 155 -20.18 10.47 -0.10
C ALA A 155 -21.23 11.22 0.75
N SER A 156 -21.92 10.52 1.66
CA SER A 156 -22.92 11.06 2.60
C SER A 156 -22.36 11.19 4.00
#